data_AF-A0A932W3N2-F1
#
_entry.id   AF-A0A932W3N2-F1
#
_cell.length_a   1.000
_cell.length_b   1.000
_cell.length_c   1.000
_cell.angle_alpha   90.00
_cell.angle_beta   90.00
_cell.angle_gamma   90.00
#
_symmetry.space_group_name_H-M   'P 1'
#
loop_
_entity.id
_entity.type
_entity.pdbx_description
1 polymer ?
#
loop_
_entity_poly.entity_id
_entity_poly.type
_entity_poly.pdbx_seq_one_letter_code
_entity_poly.pdbx_strand_id
1 'polypeptide(L)'
;MAHCYILRSQSTGRYYVGSTNDLARRISEHARGHTPSTRGRGPWILVHQEPLPTLQEARKRELEIKRWKSAKLIAQLIAESKG
;
A
#
# COMPACT_ATOMS: atom_id res chain seq x y z
N MET A 1 7.91 -15.21 -1.12
CA MET A 1 7.20 -14.37 -0.14
C MET A 1 6.46 -13.28 -0.88
N ALA A 2 5.33 -12.83 -0.35
CA ALA A 2 4.55 -11.72 -0.90
C ALA A 2 4.44 -10.60 0.14
N HIS A 3 3.90 -9.46 -0.26
CA HIS A 3 3.77 -8.28 0.58
C HIS A 3 2.38 -7.68 0.45
N CYS A 4 1.76 -7.34 1.57
CA CYS A 4 0.71 -6.32 1.63
C CYS A 4 1.38 -4.97 1.87
N TYR A 5 1.02 -3.92 1.14
CA TYR A 5 1.65 -2.61 1.25
C TYR A 5 0.65 -1.48 1.19
N ILE A 6 1.01 -0.37 1.84
CA ILE A 6 0.23 0.86 1.86
C ILE A 6 1.10 2.00 1.36
N LEU A 7 0.64 2.67 0.31
CA LEU A 7 1.20 3.91 -0.19
C LEU A 7 0.34 5.09 0.27
N ARG A 8 0.99 6.22 0.55
CA ARG A 8 0.31 7.51 0.78
C ARG A 8 0.68 8.46 -0.33
N SER A 9 -0.33 9.04 -0.98
CA SER A 9 -0.13 10.16 -1.90
C SER A 9 0.24 11.40 -1.08
N GLN A 10 1.39 12.02 -1.36
CA GLN A 10 1.77 13.28 -0.74
C GLN A 10 0.88 14.43 -1.21
N SER A 11 0.44 14.39 -2.46
CA SER A 11 -0.38 15.45 -3.07
C SER A 11 -1.83 15.44 -2.59
N THR A 12 -2.41 14.26 -2.36
CA THR A 12 -3.83 14.14 -1.99
C THR A 12 -4.07 13.61 -0.58
N GLY A 13 -3.02 13.16 0.10
CA GLY A 13 -3.12 12.50 1.41
C GLY A 13 -3.80 11.12 1.40
N ARG A 14 -4.27 10.65 0.25
CA ARG A 14 -5.02 9.40 0.12
C ARG A 14 -4.13 8.17 0.29
N TYR A 15 -4.68 7.15 0.90
CA TYR A 15 -4.05 5.84 1.03
C TYR A 15 -4.41 4.94 -0.15
N TYR A 16 -3.40 4.22 -0.67
CA TYR A 16 -3.55 3.13 -1.61
C TYR A 16 -3.06 1.85 -0.93
N VAL A 17 -3.90 0.82 -0.96
CA VAL A 17 -3.59 -0.50 -0.38
C VAL A 17 -3.53 -1.51 -1.50
N GLY A 18 -2.45 -2.29 -1.55
CA GLY A 18 -2.26 -3.31 -2.56
C GLY A 18 -1.42 -4.48 -2.06
N SER A 19 -1.38 -5.55 -2.84
CA SER A 19 -0.53 -6.71 -2.62
C SER A 19 0.36 -6.99 -3.84
N THR A 20 1.54 -7.55 -3.61
CA THR A 20 2.49 -7.90 -4.67
C THR A 20 3.46 -8.97 -4.19
N ASN A 21 3.98 -9.78 -5.11
CA ASN A 21 5.11 -10.68 -4.86
C ASN A 21 6.47 -9.98 -5.04
N ASP A 22 6.47 -8.80 -5.66
CA ASP A 22 7.65 -7.98 -5.88
C ASP A 22 7.31 -6.53 -5.55
N LEU A 23 7.72 -6.12 -4.34
CA LEU A 23 7.41 -4.80 -3.80
C LEU A 23 8.31 -3.71 -4.40
N ALA A 24 9.60 -4.01 -4.57
CA ALA A 24 10.58 -3.06 -5.12
C ALA A 24 10.21 -2.64 -6.55
N ARG A 25 9.88 -3.63 -7.40
CA ARG A 25 9.41 -3.36 -8.77
C ARG A 25 8.15 -2.49 -8.76
N ARG A 26 7.18 -2.82 -7.90
CA ARG A 26 5.89 -2.13 -7.84
C ARG A 26 6.01 -0.69 -7.34
N ILE A 27 6.84 -0.42 -6.34
CA ILE A 27 7.13 0.94 -5.87
C ILE A 27 7.79 1.76 -6.98
N SER A 28 8.75 1.16 -7.69
CA SER A 28 9.43 1.84 -8.80
C SER A 28 8.47 2.16 -9.96
N GLU A 29 7.53 1.27 -10.30
CA GLU A 29 6.48 1.53 -11.30
C GLU A 29 5.57 2.71 -10.91
N HIS A 30 5.17 2.77 -9.63
CA HIS A 30 4.35 3.87 -9.10
C HIS A 30 5.11 5.19 -9.01
N ALA A 31 6.41 5.15 -8.68
CA ALA A 31 7.28 6.32 -8.63
C ALA A 31 7.49 6.92 -10.03
N ARG A 32 7.57 6.08 -11.07
CA ARG A 32 7.71 6.53 -12.47
C ARG A 32 6.39 6.98 -13.12
N GLY A 33 5.25 6.90 -12.41
CA GLY A 33 3.95 7.35 -12.92
C GLY A 33 3.37 6.47 -14.05
N HIS A 34 3.82 5.22 -14.17
CA HIS A 34 3.50 4.33 -15.29
C HIS A 34 2.12 3.63 -15.19
N THR A 35 1.35 3.83 -14.12
CA THR A 35 0.00 3.23 -14.00
C THR A 35 -1.10 4.28 -14.19
N PRO A 36 -2.15 3.99 -15.00
CA PRO A 36 -3.27 4.92 -15.23
C PRO A 36 -3.96 5.39 -13.94
N SER A 37 -3.95 4.56 -12.90
CA SER A 37 -4.56 4.85 -11.59
C SER A 37 -3.74 5.80 -10.70
N THR A 38 -2.44 6.00 -10.99
CA THR A 38 -1.54 6.88 -10.22
C THR A 38 -1.11 8.15 -10.96
N ARG A 39 -1.42 8.26 -12.24
CA ARG A 39 -1.18 9.45 -13.08
C ARG A 39 -1.79 10.70 -12.42
N GLY A 40 -0.94 11.69 -12.11
CA GLY A 40 -1.35 12.96 -11.49
C GLY A 40 -1.65 12.92 -9.99
N ARG A 41 -1.46 11.78 -9.32
CA ARG A 41 -1.71 11.62 -7.86
C ARG A 41 -0.44 11.29 -7.08
N GLY A 42 0.71 11.19 -7.76
CA GLY A 42 2.02 11.15 -7.12
C GLY A 42 2.41 12.49 -6.50
N PRO A 43 3.44 12.54 -5.65
CA PRO A 43 4.32 11.43 -5.26
C PRO A 43 3.62 10.41 -4.34
N TRP A 44 3.93 9.13 -4.52
CA TRP A 44 3.46 8.05 -3.65
C TRP A 44 4.60 7.57 -2.77
N ILE A 45 4.38 7.56 -1.45
CA ILE A 45 5.38 7.11 -0.47
C ILE A 45 4.90 5.82 0.16
N LEU A 46 5.78 4.82 0.24
CA LEU A 46 5.55 3.62 1.04
C LEU A 46 5.51 4.01 2.52
N VAL A 47 4.36 3.83 3.16
CA VAL A 47 4.17 4.14 4.58
C VAL A 47 4.06 2.91 5.46
N HIS A 48 3.72 1.75 4.87
CA HIS A 48 3.63 0.48 5.57
C HIS A 48 3.83 -0.69 4.59
N GLN A 49 4.46 -1.76 5.08
CA GLN A 49 4.60 -3.03 4.38
C GLN A 49 4.51 -4.19 5.37
N GLU A 50 3.88 -5.28 4.96
CA GLU A 50 3.69 -6.49 5.74
C GLU A 50 4.13 -7.69 4.89
N PRO A 51 5.27 -8.35 5.20
CA PRO A 51 5.70 -9.55 4.50
C PRO A 51 4.83 -10.73 4.90
N LEU A 52 4.30 -11.45 3.91
CA LEU A 52 3.39 -12.57 4.09
C LEU A 52 3.91 -13.80 3.32
N PRO A 53 3.63 -15.03 3.81
CA PRO A 53 4.17 -16.25 3.20
C PRO A 53 3.71 -16.42 1.74
N THR A 54 2.45 -16.10 1.44
CA THR A 54 1.85 -16.30 0.12
C THR A 54 1.13 -15.05 -0.40
N LEU A 55 0.93 -14.97 -1.72
CA LEU A 55 0.14 -13.91 -2.34
C LEU A 55 -1.34 -13.96 -1.91
N GLN A 56 -1.85 -15.15 -1.56
CA GLN A 56 -3.22 -15.33 -1.09
C GLN A 56 -3.41 -14.67 0.28
N GLU A 57 -2.48 -14.87 1.21
CA GLU A 57 -2.47 -14.17 2.50
C GLU A 57 -2.33 -12.65 2.32
N ALA A 58 -1.45 -12.20 1.42
CA ALA A 58 -1.31 -10.77 1.09
C ALA A 58 -2.60 -10.14 0.55
N ARG A 59 -3.34 -10.86 -0.30
CA ARG A 59 -4.64 -10.41 -0.80
C ARG A 59 -5.72 -10.42 0.27
N LYS A 60 -5.73 -11.42 1.16
CA LYS A 60 -6.65 -11.47 2.29
C LYS A 60 -6.45 -10.25 3.20
N ARG A 61 -5.19 -9.96 3.54
CA ARG A 61 -4.82 -8.78 4.33
C ARG A 61 -5.20 -7.47 3.63
N GLU A 62 -4.95 -7.36 2.33
CA GLU A 62 -5.37 -6.22 1.52
C GLU A 62 -6.90 -6.00 1.59
N LEU A 63 -7.69 -7.07 1.48
CA LEU A 63 -9.15 -7.01 1.55
C LEU A 63 -9.63 -6.61 2.95
N GLU A 64 -9.01 -7.12 4.01
CA GLU A 64 -9.32 -6.72 5.39
C GLU A 64 -9.12 -5.23 5.60
N ILE A 65 -7.97 -4.69 5.20
CA ILE A 65 -7.67 -3.26 5.32
C ILE A 65 -8.64 -2.42 4.47
N LYS A 66 -8.96 -2.86 3.25
CA LYS A 66 -9.94 -2.18 2.39
C LYS A 66 -11.35 -2.18 2.97
N ARG A 67 -11.74 -3.24 3.69
CA ARG A 67 -13.06 -3.35 4.34
C ARG A 67 -13.27 -2.34 5.46
N TRP A 68 -12.20 -1.86 6.09
CA TRP A 68 -12.32 -0.83 7.13
C TRP A 68 -12.97 0.45 6.62
N LYS A 69 -12.79 0.78 5.32
CA LYS A 69 -13.26 2.03 4.69
C LYS A 69 -12.94 3.29 5.51
N SER A 70 -11.90 3.22 6.34
CA SER A 70 -11.56 4.22 7.35
C SER A 70 -10.09 4.56 7.24
N ALA A 71 -9.82 5.80 6.81
CA ALA A 71 -8.47 6.33 6.77
C ALA A 71 -7.83 6.43 8.17
N LYS A 72 -8.64 6.55 9.23
CA LYS A 72 -8.17 6.60 10.62
C LYS A 72 -7.60 5.25 11.07
N LEU A 73 -8.30 4.15 10.79
CA LEU A 73 -7.82 2.80 11.12
C LEU A 73 -6.54 2.47 10.33
N ILE A 74 -6.47 2.87 9.06
CA ILE A 74 -5.25 2.72 8.24
C ILE A 74 -4.09 3.52 8.86
N ALA A 75 -4.33 4.75 9.31
CA ALA A 75 -3.31 5.57 9.95
C ALA A 75 -2.83 4.96 11.28
N GLN A 76 -3.74 4.37 12.08
CA GLN A 76 -3.39 3.67 13.31
C GLN A 76 -2.52 2.44 13.03
N LEU A 77 -2.90 1.60 12.07
CA LEU A 77 -2.08 0.46 11.63
C LEU A 77 -0.65 0.89 11.24
N ILE A 78 -0.53 1.99 10.48
CA ILE A 78 0.76 2.55 10.08
C ILE A 78 1.57 3.01 11.29
N ALA A 79 0.93 3.62 12.29
CA ALA A 79 1.59 4.09 13.50
C ALA A 79 2.08 2.93 14.39
N GLU A 80 1.25 1.89 14.55
CA GLU A 80 1.57 0.69 15.33
C GLU A 80 2.72 -0.12 14.71
N SER A 81 2.85 -0.12 13.38
CA SER A 81 3.92 -0.84 12.68
C SER A 81 5.29 -0.16 12.72
N LYS A 82 5.37 1.04 13.30
CA LYS A 82 6.61 1.83 13.44
C LYS A 82 7.16 1.82 14.87
N GLY A 83 6.52 1.11 15.79
CA GLY A 83 7.04 0.82 17.14
C GLY A 83 7.70 -0.54 17.18
#